data_AF-L1LAV5-F1
#
_entry.id   AF-L1LAV5-F1
#
_cell.length_a   1.000
_cell.length_b   1.000
_cell.length_c   1.000
_cell.angle_alpha   90.00
_cell.angle_beta   90.00
_cell.angle_gamma   90.00
#
_symmetry.space_group_name_H-M   'P 1'
#
loop_
_entity.id
_entity.type
_entity.pdbx_description
1 polymer ?
#
loop_
_entity_poly.entity_id
_entity_poly.type
_entity_poly.pdbx_seq_one_letter_code
_entity_poly.pdbx_strand_id
1 'polypeptide(L)'
;MGEGVTVNISRYPREPKDQAVKQNGLRYYYDSDNGTVLLTDGWYPDLEGTYRKFTHTPKGGSIKEILHNGKPLSKFDGLESHTNISVYYWSLDNTCSKPLLIQLGEGNEYYTTNNGSTWTKQGSMTADILKSKLDGQNCERNQAHIVDLSQKNEKSSSTYYNCLSCNKPKIRVYNGGHYYGHTVSGSFPISGFKNAGTWQTGLSSLKTVSTIRVYWDRSAPNLIVVQFQRGSTDRYFRKNARGGNSWIEVSADSSETALSTTVTTPSVDLDLSNISGKPYTVGSTKVIVAVLDSYIGDGYLKHEHSLRGSLFNVRSVHHGTTPLTDITFSEKLESVSAFYYGVNNPTDLPMPLLVELAIKTSNQTTHKYYQKDKNGNNWTEYPGSGGGTELDNDKLKAELEKLKKEYNLELPSPPLVQKPTPSPPTDSRSSSTPNNIQGNSGHKHHEHNNGGSHNHRSEVGVRSTSAKRNSTSSGVIVGGVIGGILCIAILALFIKRVGPSVKTYMASRRQTLL
;
A
#
# COMPACT_ATOMS: atom_id res chain seq x y z
N MET A 1 -11.68 30.13 -24.58
CA MET A 1 -11.12 28.89 -24.01
C MET A 1 -10.86 29.18 -22.54
N GLY A 2 -11.23 28.28 -21.62
CA GLY A 2 -10.96 28.48 -20.21
C GLY A 2 -9.45 28.57 -19.95
N GLU A 3 -9.06 29.27 -18.89
CA GLU A 3 -7.65 29.30 -18.47
C GLU A 3 -7.17 27.88 -18.14
N GLY A 4 -5.95 27.55 -18.58
CA GLY A 4 -5.41 26.20 -18.38
C GLY A 4 -5.06 25.94 -16.91
N VAL A 5 -5.37 24.75 -16.43
CA VAL A 5 -5.23 24.33 -15.02
C VAL A 5 -3.89 23.63 -14.79
N THR A 6 -3.23 23.99 -13.69
CA THR A 6 -2.00 23.33 -13.23
C THR A 6 -2.34 22.11 -12.38
N VAL A 7 -1.81 20.94 -12.72
CA VAL A 7 -2.06 19.68 -12.00
C VAL A 7 -0.84 19.32 -11.16
N ASN A 8 -0.98 19.32 -9.84
CA ASN A 8 0.08 18.88 -8.93
C ASN A 8 -0.11 17.40 -8.55
N ILE A 9 0.75 16.53 -9.08
CA ILE A 9 0.67 15.09 -8.88
C ILE A 9 1.16 14.65 -7.50
N SER A 10 1.80 15.53 -6.71
CA SER A 10 2.11 15.21 -5.31
C SER A 10 0.89 15.23 -4.39
N ARG A 11 -0.29 15.63 -4.89
CA ARG A 11 -1.54 15.61 -4.13
C ARG A 11 -2.14 14.21 -4.17
N TYR A 12 -2.40 13.63 -3.01
CA TYR A 12 -2.98 12.28 -2.87
C TYR A 12 -4.06 12.27 -1.77
N PRO A 13 -5.02 11.34 -1.82
CA PRO A 13 -5.96 11.19 -0.71
C PRO A 13 -5.24 10.81 0.58
N ARG A 14 -5.65 11.41 1.70
CA ARG A 14 -5.05 11.24 3.04
C ARG A 14 -3.70 11.96 3.23
N GLU A 15 -3.40 12.96 2.40
CA GLU A 15 -2.38 13.96 2.72
C GLU A 15 -2.65 14.56 4.13
N PRO A 16 -1.63 14.88 4.94
CA PRO A 16 -1.83 15.54 6.25
C PRO A 16 -2.75 16.77 6.15
N LYS A 17 -3.58 17.02 7.18
CA LYS A 17 -4.66 18.05 7.16
C LYS A 17 -4.17 19.48 6.88
N ASP A 18 -2.89 19.74 7.09
CA ASP A 18 -2.18 20.98 6.78
C ASP A 18 -1.84 21.14 5.30
N GLN A 19 -2.07 20.11 4.48
CA GLN A 19 -1.77 20.09 3.06
C GLN A 19 -3.08 20.17 2.23
N ALA A 20 -3.00 20.86 1.09
CA ALA A 20 -4.11 21.54 0.42
C ALA A 20 -5.23 20.66 -0.17
N VAL A 21 -5.18 19.33 0.00
CA VAL A 21 -6.28 18.45 -0.44
C VAL A 21 -7.45 18.59 0.51
N LYS A 22 -8.54 19.14 -0.02
CA LYS A 22 -9.82 19.26 0.65
C LYS A 22 -10.65 18.01 0.40
N GLN A 23 -11.50 17.71 1.37
CA GLN A 23 -12.51 16.68 1.26
C GLN A 23 -13.88 17.36 1.38
N ASN A 24 -14.69 17.29 0.33
CA ASN A 24 -16.10 17.74 0.36
C ASN A 24 -16.99 16.51 0.18
N GLY A 25 -17.63 16.09 1.28
CA GLY A 25 -18.24 14.78 1.38
C GLY A 25 -17.18 13.69 1.22
N LEU A 26 -17.26 12.91 0.14
CA LEU A 26 -16.33 11.82 -0.16
C LEU A 26 -15.45 12.06 -1.39
N ARG A 27 -15.43 13.27 -1.95
CA ARG A 27 -14.55 13.61 -3.06
C ARG A 27 -13.30 14.32 -2.54
N TYR A 28 -12.13 13.83 -2.94
CA TYR A 28 -10.87 14.55 -2.75
C TYR A 28 -10.68 15.54 -3.90
N TYR A 29 -10.29 16.75 -3.56
CA TYR A 29 -9.96 17.77 -4.55
C TYR A 29 -8.95 18.74 -3.97
N TYR A 30 -8.30 19.50 -4.83
CA TYR A 30 -7.51 20.64 -4.40
C TYR A 30 -7.74 21.79 -5.37
N ASP A 31 -7.61 23.00 -4.85
CA ASP A 31 -7.62 24.19 -5.68
C ASP A 31 -6.22 24.42 -6.23
N SER A 32 -6.18 24.78 -7.51
CA SER A 32 -5.01 25.17 -8.27
C SER A 32 -5.24 26.59 -8.79
N ASP A 33 -4.19 27.24 -9.30
CA ASP A 33 -4.21 28.68 -9.63
C ASP A 33 -5.40 29.09 -10.51
N ASN A 34 -5.82 28.22 -11.43
CA ASN A 34 -6.88 28.50 -12.41
C ASN A 34 -8.07 27.53 -12.34
N GLY A 35 -8.24 26.77 -11.25
CA GLY A 35 -9.38 25.87 -11.13
C GLY A 35 -9.25 24.78 -10.06
N THR A 36 -10.32 24.02 -9.90
CA THR A 36 -10.36 22.88 -8.98
C THR A 36 -9.95 21.61 -9.71
N VAL A 37 -9.10 20.78 -9.09
CA VAL A 37 -8.74 19.46 -9.61
C VAL A 37 -9.35 18.37 -8.72
N LEU A 38 -10.16 17.51 -9.32
CA LEU A 38 -10.73 16.33 -8.68
C LEU A 38 -9.70 15.21 -8.64
N LEU A 39 -9.70 14.45 -7.55
CA LEU A 39 -8.74 13.38 -7.30
C LEU A 39 -9.47 12.09 -7.00
N THR A 40 -9.11 11.04 -7.72
CA THR A 40 -9.58 9.66 -7.47
C THR A 40 -8.40 8.76 -7.15
N ASP A 41 -8.68 7.69 -6.42
CA ASP A 41 -7.70 6.72 -5.93
C ASP A 41 -8.16 5.32 -6.26
N GLY A 42 -7.29 4.59 -6.95
CA GLY A 42 -7.51 3.20 -7.32
C GLY A 42 -6.24 2.37 -7.17
N TRP A 43 -6.38 1.08 -7.37
CA TRP A 43 -5.30 0.11 -7.30
C TRP A 43 -4.97 -0.45 -8.69
N TYR A 44 -3.73 -0.93 -8.85
CA TYR A 44 -3.28 -1.56 -10.09
C TYR A 44 -2.23 -2.66 -9.84
N PRO A 45 -2.24 -3.76 -10.61
CA PRO A 45 -3.33 -4.18 -11.52
C PRO A 45 -4.50 -4.80 -10.76
N ASP A 46 -4.26 -5.25 -9.52
CA ASP A 46 -5.23 -5.93 -8.68
C ASP A 46 -5.85 -4.95 -7.66
N LEU A 47 -7.01 -5.31 -7.09
CA LEU A 47 -7.76 -4.48 -6.12
C LEU A 47 -6.97 -4.18 -4.83
N GLU A 48 -5.98 -5.01 -4.46
CA GLU A 48 -5.00 -4.76 -3.39
C GLU A 48 -3.56 -4.73 -3.91
N GLY A 49 -3.41 -4.23 -5.13
CA GLY A 49 -2.21 -4.37 -5.93
C GLY A 49 -0.94 -3.75 -5.33
N THR A 50 0.17 -4.05 -5.98
CA THR A 50 1.47 -3.44 -5.70
C THR A 50 1.45 -1.92 -5.91
N TYR A 51 0.54 -1.40 -6.73
CA TYR A 51 0.52 0.01 -7.13
C TYR A 51 -0.79 0.69 -6.79
N ARG A 52 -0.67 1.96 -6.42
CA ARG A 52 -1.80 2.90 -6.36
C ARG A 52 -1.79 3.79 -7.58
N LYS A 53 -2.96 4.08 -8.13
CA LYS A 53 -3.20 4.96 -9.26
C LYS A 53 -4.02 6.15 -8.77
N PHE A 54 -3.48 7.36 -8.91
CA PHE A 54 -4.24 8.57 -8.66
C PHE A 54 -4.58 9.26 -9.94
N THR A 55 -5.86 9.56 -10.17
CA THR A 55 -6.30 10.28 -11.36
C THR A 55 -6.75 11.69 -10.98
N HIS A 56 -6.06 12.67 -11.54
CA HIS A 56 -6.27 14.10 -11.39
C HIS A 56 -7.08 14.62 -12.58
N THR A 57 -8.27 15.16 -12.31
CA THR A 57 -9.22 15.61 -13.34
C THR A 57 -9.60 17.07 -13.08
N PRO A 58 -9.11 18.04 -13.87
CA PRO A 58 -9.55 19.43 -13.77
C PRO A 58 -11.07 19.55 -13.93
N LYS A 59 -11.73 20.31 -13.04
CA LYS A 59 -13.16 20.64 -13.11
C LYS A 59 -13.36 21.81 -14.08
N GLY A 60 -13.03 21.58 -15.35
CA GLY A 60 -13.01 22.58 -16.42
C GLY A 60 -11.59 23.05 -16.77
N GLY A 61 -11.46 23.66 -17.96
CA GLY A 61 -10.17 24.06 -18.53
C GLY A 61 -9.38 22.89 -19.13
N SER A 62 -8.28 23.21 -19.79
CA SER A 62 -7.32 22.24 -20.30
C SER A 62 -6.14 22.10 -19.32
N ILE A 63 -5.41 20.99 -19.35
CA ILE A 63 -4.20 20.86 -18.52
C ILE A 63 -3.10 21.73 -19.11
N LYS A 64 -2.56 22.66 -18.33
CA LYS A 64 -1.47 23.56 -18.74
C LYS A 64 -0.10 23.05 -18.34
N GLU A 65 0.01 22.55 -17.11
CA GLU A 65 1.29 22.22 -16.50
C GLU A 65 1.11 21.08 -15.48
N ILE A 66 2.13 20.25 -15.34
CA ILE A 66 2.19 19.20 -14.33
C ILE A 66 3.28 19.54 -13.32
N LEU A 67 2.94 19.60 -12.04
CA LEU A 67 3.88 19.83 -10.94
C LEU A 67 4.11 18.55 -10.13
N HIS A 68 5.32 18.37 -9.62
CA HIS A 68 5.64 17.40 -8.58
C HIS A 68 6.48 18.07 -7.50
N ASN A 69 5.98 18.07 -6.27
CA ASN A 69 6.54 18.78 -5.11
C ASN A 69 6.75 20.28 -5.41
N GLY A 70 5.76 20.89 -6.06
CA GLY A 70 5.76 22.30 -6.46
C GLY A 70 6.70 22.64 -7.62
N LYS A 71 7.35 21.65 -8.24
CA LYS A 71 8.28 21.88 -9.36
C LYS A 71 7.66 21.43 -10.68
N PRO A 72 7.77 22.23 -11.76
CA PRO A 72 7.34 21.82 -13.08
C PRO A 72 8.05 20.55 -13.55
N LEU A 73 7.26 19.62 -14.08
CA LEU A 73 7.75 18.49 -14.85
C LEU A 73 7.78 18.88 -16.33
N SER A 74 8.73 18.30 -17.08
CA SER A 74 8.97 18.67 -18.49
C SER A 74 8.82 17.48 -19.43
N LYS A 75 8.71 17.78 -20.74
CA LYS A 75 8.61 16.82 -21.86
C LYS A 75 7.28 16.06 -21.97
N PHE A 76 6.20 16.77 -21.68
CA PHE A 76 4.86 16.34 -22.08
C PHE A 76 4.43 17.19 -23.27
N ASP A 77 3.87 16.54 -24.28
CA ASP A 77 3.38 17.19 -25.49
C ASP A 77 1.85 17.13 -25.46
N GLY A 78 1.17 18.18 -25.93
CA GLY A 78 -0.28 18.18 -26.09
C GLY A 78 -1.08 18.05 -24.79
N LEU A 79 -0.57 18.55 -23.66
CA LEU A 79 -1.26 18.50 -22.36
C LEU A 79 -2.69 19.03 -22.45
N GLU A 80 -2.90 20.06 -23.26
CA GLU A 80 -4.18 20.73 -23.46
C GLU A 80 -5.25 19.85 -24.10
N SER A 81 -4.86 18.75 -24.74
CA SER A 81 -5.76 17.78 -25.38
C SER A 81 -6.29 16.70 -24.42
N HIS A 82 -5.73 16.63 -23.21
CA HIS A 82 -6.08 15.62 -22.23
C HIS A 82 -7.03 16.16 -21.16
N THR A 83 -7.98 15.33 -20.73
CA THR A 83 -8.98 15.66 -19.72
C THR A 83 -8.57 15.28 -18.29
N ASN A 84 -7.58 14.39 -18.14
CA ASN A 84 -7.09 13.93 -16.86
C ASN A 84 -5.64 13.44 -16.95
N ILE A 85 -5.00 13.28 -15.79
CA ILE A 85 -3.69 12.66 -15.63
C ILE A 85 -3.80 11.58 -14.58
N SER A 86 -3.29 10.39 -14.88
CA SER A 86 -3.13 9.34 -13.88
C SER A 86 -1.66 9.14 -13.50
N VAL A 87 -1.36 9.02 -12.21
CA VAL A 87 -0.01 8.75 -11.72
C VAL A 87 0.01 7.49 -10.88
N TYR A 88 1.00 6.65 -11.14
CA TYR A 88 1.16 5.36 -10.47
C TYR A 88 2.26 5.47 -9.41
N TYR A 89 1.92 5.09 -8.18
CA TYR A 89 2.82 5.04 -7.03
C TYR A 89 2.94 3.61 -6.53
N TRP A 90 4.05 3.31 -5.86
CA TRP A 90 4.12 2.07 -5.09
C TRP A 90 3.22 2.17 -3.87
N SER A 91 2.44 1.15 -3.58
CA SER A 91 1.44 1.19 -2.49
C SER A 91 2.03 1.39 -1.10
N LEU A 92 3.33 1.14 -0.91
CA LEU A 92 4.05 1.36 0.37
C LEU A 92 4.88 2.66 0.39
N ASP A 93 4.79 3.48 -0.66
CA ASP A 93 5.21 4.89 -0.66
C ASP A 93 4.03 5.75 -0.22
N ASN A 94 3.70 5.70 1.09
CA ASN A 94 2.55 6.39 1.66
C ASN A 94 2.61 7.93 1.51
N THR A 95 3.81 8.47 1.25
CA THR A 95 4.04 9.90 0.99
C THR A 95 3.93 10.27 -0.48
N CYS A 96 3.73 9.28 -1.35
CA CYS A 96 3.61 9.44 -2.80
C CYS A 96 4.76 10.29 -3.38
N SER A 97 5.96 10.06 -2.84
CA SER A 97 7.16 10.87 -3.10
C SER A 97 7.86 10.47 -4.41
N LYS A 98 7.57 9.27 -4.92
CA LYS A 98 8.25 8.66 -6.07
C LYS A 98 7.23 8.17 -7.10
N PRO A 99 6.68 9.08 -7.93
CA PRO A 99 5.74 8.70 -8.99
C PRO A 99 6.44 7.81 -10.00
N LEU A 100 6.01 6.56 -10.17
CA LEU A 100 6.69 5.57 -11.01
C LEU A 100 6.41 5.76 -12.49
N LEU A 101 5.17 6.14 -12.82
CA LEU A 101 4.66 6.25 -14.19
C LEU A 101 3.55 7.31 -14.23
N ILE A 102 3.47 8.05 -15.33
CA ILE A 102 2.38 9.00 -15.60
C ILE A 102 1.64 8.56 -16.88
N GLN A 103 0.31 8.62 -16.86
CA GLN A 103 -0.56 8.39 -18.00
C GLN A 103 -1.35 9.67 -18.29
N LEU A 104 -1.39 10.10 -19.55
CA LEU A 104 -2.20 11.24 -19.98
C LEU A 104 -3.52 10.77 -20.60
N GLY A 105 -4.64 11.24 -20.05
CA GLY A 105 -5.99 10.83 -20.43
C GLY A 105 -6.28 9.34 -20.22
N GLU A 106 -7.28 8.84 -20.95
CA GLU A 106 -7.71 7.44 -20.93
C GLU A 106 -6.97 6.57 -21.98
N GLY A 107 -6.14 7.20 -22.81
CA GLY A 107 -5.41 6.54 -23.88
C GLY A 107 -4.16 5.79 -23.41
N ASN A 108 -3.41 5.27 -24.38
CA ASN A 108 -2.14 4.56 -24.17
C ASN A 108 -0.91 5.48 -24.13
N GLU A 109 -1.09 6.70 -23.61
CA GLU A 109 -0.07 7.74 -23.54
C GLU A 109 0.65 7.69 -22.18
N TYR A 110 1.72 6.91 -22.11
CA TYR A 110 2.43 6.66 -20.86
C TYR A 110 3.83 7.28 -20.87
N TYR A 111 4.28 7.73 -19.71
CA TYR A 111 5.56 8.38 -19.52
C TYR A 111 6.27 7.75 -18.32
N THR A 112 7.58 7.51 -18.46
CA THR A 112 8.45 7.06 -17.35
C THR A 112 9.62 8.01 -17.18
N THR A 113 10.33 7.91 -16.05
CA THR A 113 11.48 8.75 -15.75
C THR A 113 12.60 7.96 -15.09
N ASN A 114 13.85 8.32 -15.36
CA ASN A 114 15.01 7.72 -14.68
C ASN A 114 15.48 8.57 -13.49
N ASN A 115 15.10 9.85 -13.42
CA ASN A 115 15.60 10.82 -12.45
C ASN A 115 14.49 11.55 -11.67
N GLY A 116 13.22 11.30 -11.99
CA GLY A 116 12.07 11.93 -11.35
C GLY A 116 11.68 13.30 -11.92
N SER A 117 12.47 13.88 -12.83
CA SER A 117 12.25 15.24 -13.36
C SER A 117 12.07 15.28 -14.88
N THR A 118 12.74 14.38 -15.60
CA THR A 118 12.65 14.27 -17.06
C THR A 118 11.83 13.05 -17.42
N TRP A 119 10.70 13.27 -18.07
CA TRP A 119 9.78 12.21 -18.46
C TRP A 119 9.94 11.88 -19.94
N THR A 120 9.81 10.60 -20.27
CA THR A 120 9.99 10.10 -21.64
C THR A 120 8.75 9.33 -22.02
N LYS A 121 8.07 9.79 -23.09
CA LYS A 121 6.93 9.10 -23.69
C LYS A 121 7.36 7.68 -24.06
N GLN A 122 6.54 6.72 -23.68
CA GLN A 122 6.69 5.32 -24.00
C GLN A 122 5.79 4.99 -25.20
N GLY A 123 6.12 3.92 -25.93
CA GLY A 123 5.25 3.41 -26.98
C GLY A 123 3.96 2.79 -26.42
N SER A 124 3.15 2.21 -27.32
CA SER A 124 1.94 1.48 -26.95
C SER A 124 2.23 0.45 -25.85
N MET A 125 1.42 0.45 -24.78
CA MET A 125 1.53 -0.48 -23.67
C MET A 125 0.32 -1.38 -23.61
N THR A 126 0.56 -2.69 -23.56
CA THR A 126 -0.42 -3.65 -23.05
C THR A 126 -0.39 -3.65 -21.51
N ALA A 127 -1.37 -4.26 -20.86
CA ALA A 127 -1.40 -4.38 -19.40
C ALA A 127 -0.12 -5.06 -18.84
N ASP A 128 0.39 -6.08 -19.52
CA ASP A 128 1.63 -6.78 -19.14
C ASP A 128 2.86 -5.89 -19.28
N ILE A 129 2.95 -5.11 -20.36
CA ILE A 129 4.05 -4.15 -20.57
C ILE A 129 3.99 -3.05 -19.51
N LEU A 130 2.80 -2.50 -19.25
CA LEU A 130 2.58 -1.50 -18.21
C LEU A 130 3.02 -2.02 -16.85
N LYS A 131 2.59 -3.24 -16.48
CA LYS A 131 3.00 -3.87 -15.22
C LYS A 131 4.51 -4.06 -15.16
N SER A 132 5.13 -4.59 -16.22
CA SER A 132 6.58 -4.79 -16.26
C SER A 132 7.36 -3.47 -16.14
N LYS A 133 6.85 -2.37 -16.70
CA LYS A 133 7.43 -1.03 -16.57
C LYS A 133 7.32 -0.49 -15.15
N LEU A 134 6.17 -0.65 -14.52
CA LEU A 134 5.97 -0.31 -13.11
C LEU A 134 6.89 -1.14 -12.20
N ASP A 135 7.04 -2.43 -12.45
CA ASP A 135 7.94 -3.32 -11.70
C ASP A 135 9.40 -2.87 -11.82
N GLY A 136 9.85 -2.49 -13.03
CA GLY A 136 11.18 -1.95 -13.29
C GLY A 136 11.42 -0.63 -12.55
N GLN A 137 10.51 0.34 -12.72
CA GLN A 137 10.57 1.64 -12.07
C GLN A 137 10.56 1.53 -10.54
N ASN A 138 9.73 0.64 -10.00
CA ASN A 138 9.65 0.41 -8.56
C ASN A 138 10.93 -0.22 -8.01
N CYS A 139 11.52 -1.19 -8.72
CA CYS A 139 12.83 -1.70 -8.32
C CYS A 139 13.90 -0.59 -8.36
N GLU A 140 13.98 0.19 -9.44
CA GLU A 140 15.03 1.20 -9.56
C GLU A 140 14.94 2.28 -8.48
N ARG A 141 13.72 2.74 -8.17
CA ARG A 141 13.51 3.94 -7.33
C ARG A 141 13.19 3.64 -5.88
N ASN A 142 12.52 2.52 -5.62
CA ASN A 142 12.18 2.07 -4.28
C ASN A 142 13.00 0.87 -3.82
N GLN A 143 13.87 0.30 -4.67
CA GLN A 143 14.59 -0.94 -4.37
C GLN A 143 13.63 -2.09 -4.03
N ALA A 144 12.40 -2.04 -4.58
CA ALA A 144 11.37 -3.04 -4.33
C ALA A 144 11.49 -4.19 -5.33
N HIS A 145 12.01 -5.32 -4.86
CA HIS A 145 12.39 -6.44 -5.71
C HIS A 145 11.26 -7.46 -5.90
N ILE A 146 11.28 -8.18 -7.01
CA ILE A 146 10.45 -9.37 -7.22
C ILE A 146 11.24 -10.60 -6.78
N VAL A 147 10.65 -11.40 -5.89
CA VAL A 147 11.24 -12.66 -5.43
C VAL A 147 10.69 -13.81 -6.27
N ASP A 148 11.57 -14.62 -6.85
CA ASP A 148 11.19 -15.89 -7.48
C ASP A 148 11.26 -17.02 -6.45
N LEU A 149 10.10 -17.48 -6.00
CA LEU A 149 9.91 -18.55 -5.03
C LEU A 149 10.43 -19.89 -5.55
N SER A 150 10.52 -20.09 -6.88
CA SER A 150 10.99 -21.37 -7.46
C SER A 150 12.49 -21.59 -7.30
N GLN A 151 13.25 -20.55 -6.95
CA GLN A 151 14.69 -20.62 -6.80
C GLN A 151 15.04 -21.46 -5.58
N LYS A 152 15.68 -22.60 -5.83
CA LYS A 152 16.11 -23.56 -4.80
C LYS A 152 17.61 -23.67 -4.79
N ASN A 153 18.12 -24.11 -3.65
CA ASN A 153 19.52 -24.44 -3.50
C ASN A 153 19.69 -25.82 -2.87
N GLU A 154 19.94 -26.83 -3.70
CA GLU A 154 20.12 -28.21 -3.22
C GLU A 154 21.44 -28.42 -2.49
N LYS A 155 22.42 -27.54 -2.70
CA LYS A 155 23.75 -27.64 -2.08
C LYS A 155 23.78 -26.94 -0.73
N SER A 156 24.71 -27.34 0.13
CA SER A 156 24.96 -26.70 1.43
C SER A 156 25.49 -25.26 1.31
N SER A 157 26.05 -24.88 0.16
CA SER A 157 26.54 -23.53 -0.13
C SER A 157 25.44 -22.66 -0.72
N SER A 158 25.24 -21.43 -0.26
CA SER A 158 24.22 -20.52 -0.82
C SER A 158 24.44 -20.18 -2.30
N THR A 159 23.36 -20.12 -3.08
CA THR A 159 23.35 -19.64 -4.46
C THR A 159 22.76 -18.23 -4.56
N TYR A 160 22.87 -17.61 -5.73
CA TYR A 160 22.37 -16.26 -5.99
C TYR A 160 21.65 -16.21 -7.33
N TYR A 161 20.58 -15.42 -7.41
CA TYR A 161 19.92 -15.06 -8.66
C TYR A 161 19.68 -13.56 -8.72
N ASN A 162 19.47 -13.03 -9.93
CA ASN A 162 19.23 -11.61 -10.14
C ASN A 162 17.75 -11.27 -9.91
N CYS A 163 17.46 -10.10 -9.35
CA CYS A 163 16.09 -9.59 -9.29
C CYS A 163 15.46 -9.53 -10.70
N LEU A 164 14.24 -10.06 -10.84
CA LEU A 164 13.58 -10.20 -12.15
C LEU A 164 13.22 -8.85 -12.81
N SER A 165 13.08 -7.77 -12.06
CA SER A 165 12.69 -6.45 -12.61
C SER A 165 13.86 -5.63 -13.16
N CYS A 166 15.04 -5.77 -12.56
CA CYS A 166 16.13 -4.80 -12.67
C CYS A 166 17.52 -5.45 -12.72
N ASN A 167 17.57 -6.79 -12.69
CA ASN A 167 18.77 -7.62 -12.70
C ASN A 167 19.77 -7.38 -11.55
N LYS A 168 19.40 -6.59 -10.54
CA LYS A 168 20.21 -6.29 -9.34
C LYS A 168 19.28 -5.89 -8.17
N PRO A 169 19.69 -6.04 -6.90
CA PRO A 169 20.87 -6.78 -6.43
C PRO A 169 20.68 -8.29 -6.64
N LYS A 170 21.71 -9.05 -6.29
CA LYS A 170 21.62 -10.50 -6.23
C LYS A 170 20.84 -10.92 -4.98
N ILE A 171 19.83 -11.75 -5.16
CA ILE A 171 19.07 -12.37 -4.08
C ILE A 171 19.74 -13.70 -3.75
N ARG A 172 20.16 -13.86 -2.49
CA ARG A 172 20.78 -15.07 -1.98
C ARG A 172 19.70 -16.10 -1.63
N VAL A 173 19.90 -17.33 -2.06
CA VAL A 173 19.10 -18.49 -1.68
C VAL A 173 19.94 -19.43 -0.84
N TYR A 174 19.41 -19.85 0.30
CA TYR A 174 20.07 -20.84 1.16
C TYR A 174 19.08 -21.92 1.59
N ASN A 175 19.60 -23.11 1.88
CA ASN A 175 18.82 -24.25 2.34
C ASN A 175 18.79 -24.27 3.87
N GLY A 176 17.60 -24.15 4.45
CA GLY A 176 17.34 -24.25 5.88
C GLY A 176 16.92 -25.64 6.34
N GLY A 177 17.13 -26.67 5.52
CA GLY A 177 16.71 -28.06 5.76
C GLY A 177 15.25 -28.31 5.33
N HIS A 178 14.32 -27.58 5.94
CA HIS A 178 12.87 -27.70 5.68
C HIS A 178 12.29 -26.55 4.85
N TYR A 179 13.10 -25.54 4.55
CA TYR A 179 12.72 -24.38 3.75
C TYR A 179 13.90 -23.88 2.93
N TYR A 180 13.61 -23.09 1.90
CA TYR A 180 14.61 -22.26 1.23
C TYR A 180 14.42 -20.80 1.67
N GLY A 181 15.49 -20.20 2.17
CA GLY A 181 15.51 -18.80 2.58
C GLY A 181 15.98 -17.91 1.43
N HIS A 182 15.23 -16.87 1.12
CA HIS A 182 15.58 -15.82 0.17
C HIS A 182 15.91 -14.55 0.95
N THR A 183 17.11 -14.00 0.75
CA THR A 183 17.58 -12.79 1.43
C THR A 183 18.36 -11.91 0.46
N VAL A 184 18.21 -10.60 0.60
CA VAL A 184 19.18 -9.62 0.08
C VAL A 184 20.07 -9.20 1.25
N SER A 185 21.25 -8.64 0.98
CA SER A 185 22.08 -8.08 2.05
C SER A 185 21.31 -6.97 2.77
N GLY A 186 21.09 -7.13 4.08
CA GLY A 186 20.31 -6.19 4.88
C GLY A 186 18.79 -6.38 4.77
N SER A 187 18.03 -5.34 5.11
CA SER A 187 16.58 -5.32 4.88
C SER A 187 16.27 -4.78 3.48
N PHE A 188 15.35 -5.41 2.77
CA PHE A 188 14.99 -5.01 1.42
C PHE A 188 13.47 -4.96 1.22
N PRO A 189 12.98 -4.02 0.41
CA PRO A 189 11.59 -4.01 0.00
C PRO A 189 11.29 -5.08 -1.06
N ILE A 190 10.05 -5.56 -1.08
CA ILE A 190 9.53 -6.54 -2.04
C ILE A 190 8.28 -5.96 -2.68
N SER A 191 8.23 -5.98 -4.01
CA SER A 191 7.08 -5.52 -4.80
C SER A 191 6.16 -6.65 -5.24
N GLY A 192 6.63 -7.90 -5.21
CA GLY A 192 5.81 -9.05 -5.54
C GLY A 192 6.59 -10.36 -5.64
N PHE A 193 5.88 -11.41 -6.05
CA PHE A 193 6.40 -12.77 -6.04
C PHE A 193 6.06 -13.48 -7.35
N LYS A 194 7.02 -14.27 -7.85
CA LYS A 194 6.84 -15.21 -8.95
C LYS A 194 7.21 -16.61 -8.51
N ASN A 195 6.69 -17.62 -9.20
CA ASN A 195 7.13 -19.01 -9.07
C ASN A 195 7.31 -19.56 -10.47
N ALA A 196 8.57 -19.77 -10.88
CA ALA A 196 8.94 -20.24 -12.21
C ALA A 196 8.31 -19.35 -13.32
N GLY A 197 8.49 -18.03 -13.18
CA GLY A 197 7.94 -17.04 -14.11
C GLY A 197 6.47 -16.66 -13.88
N THR A 198 5.69 -17.49 -13.19
CA THR A 198 4.25 -17.26 -12.97
C THR A 198 4.01 -16.34 -11.77
N TRP A 199 3.25 -15.27 -11.94
CA TRP A 199 2.88 -14.36 -10.85
C TRP A 199 2.10 -15.07 -9.75
N GLN A 200 2.42 -14.72 -8.51
CA GLN A 200 1.73 -15.22 -7.33
C GLN A 200 0.84 -14.11 -6.75
N THR A 201 -0.48 -14.29 -6.75
CA THR A 201 -1.46 -13.32 -6.22
C THR A 201 -1.74 -13.58 -4.74
N GLY A 202 -2.22 -12.58 -4.00
CA GLY A 202 -2.49 -12.71 -2.56
C GLY A 202 -1.28 -12.55 -1.63
N LEU A 203 -0.06 -12.50 -2.19
CA LEU A 203 1.15 -12.12 -1.46
C LEU A 203 1.37 -10.60 -1.58
N SER A 204 1.19 -9.88 -0.48
CA SER A 204 1.30 -8.41 -0.47
C SER A 204 2.73 -7.91 -0.72
N SER A 205 2.85 -6.67 -1.22
CA SER A 205 4.10 -5.91 -1.18
C SER A 205 4.58 -5.67 0.25
N LEU A 206 5.90 -5.49 0.43
CA LEU A 206 6.53 -5.38 1.75
C LEU A 206 7.65 -4.34 1.75
N LYS A 207 7.70 -3.50 2.78
CA LYS A 207 8.69 -2.41 2.83
C LYS A 207 10.03 -2.81 3.46
N THR A 208 10.02 -3.76 4.39
CA THR A 208 11.20 -4.07 5.20
C THR A 208 11.28 -5.55 5.51
N VAL A 209 11.79 -6.34 4.56
CA VAL A 209 11.93 -7.79 4.73
C VAL A 209 13.38 -8.12 5.01
N SER A 210 13.64 -8.98 5.98
CA SER A 210 14.96 -9.56 6.18
C SER A 210 15.09 -10.90 5.45
N THR A 211 14.06 -11.74 5.52
CA THR A 211 14.10 -13.08 4.93
C THR A 211 12.70 -13.54 4.52
N ILE A 212 12.62 -14.15 3.35
CA ILE A 212 11.46 -14.94 2.92
C ILE A 212 11.82 -16.41 3.07
N ARG A 213 11.07 -17.16 3.88
CA ARG A 213 11.24 -18.62 4.01
C ARG A 213 10.15 -19.31 3.23
N VAL A 214 10.57 -20.20 2.34
CA VAL A 214 9.67 -20.93 1.46
C VAL A 214 9.77 -22.41 1.82
N TYR A 215 8.75 -22.93 2.47
CA TYR A 215 8.67 -24.33 2.89
C TYR A 215 8.08 -25.15 1.75
N TRP A 216 8.86 -26.13 1.31
CA TRP A 216 8.45 -27.08 0.29
C TRP A 216 8.26 -28.41 1.00
N ASP A 217 7.02 -28.84 1.16
CA ASP A 217 6.77 -30.21 1.54
C ASP A 217 7.19 -31.13 0.36
N ARG A 218 8.00 -32.15 0.66
CA ARG A 218 8.45 -33.13 -0.34
C ARG A 218 7.33 -34.12 -0.68
N SER A 219 6.38 -34.30 0.23
CA SER A 219 5.27 -35.25 0.11
C SER A 219 4.00 -34.62 -0.48
N ALA A 220 3.82 -33.30 -0.34
CA ALA A 220 2.84 -32.53 -1.07
C ALA A 220 3.47 -31.23 -1.61
N PRO A 221 3.25 -30.84 -2.88
CA PRO A 221 3.82 -29.62 -3.47
C PRO A 221 3.19 -28.31 -2.90
N ASN A 222 2.70 -28.37 -1.66
CA ASN A 222 2.12 -27.25 -0.96
C ASN A 222 3.24 -26.37 -0.45
N LEU A 223 3.25 -25.15 -0.97
CA LEU A 223 4.24 -24.14 -0.67
C LEU A 223 3.68 -23.29 0.47
N ILE A 224 4.39 -23.18 1.58
CA ILE A 224 4.11 -22.18 2.62
C ILE A 224 5.19 -21.13 2.52
N VAL A 225 4.77 -19.86 2.47
CA VAL A 225 5.69 -18.73 2.52
C VAL A 225 5.54 -18.11 3.90
N VAL A 226 6.61 -18.19 4.69
CA VAL A 226 6.74 -17.48 5.96
C VAL A 226 7.62 -16.28 5.74
N GLN A 227 7.10 -15.14 6.10
CA GLN A 227 7.68 -13.87 5.77
C GLN A 227 8.15 -13.17 7.04
N PHE A 228 9.48 -13.01 7.16
CA PHE A 228 10.12 -12.36 8.30
C PHE A 228 10.33 -10.89 7.98
N GLN A 229 9.55 -10.04 8.63
CA GLN A 229 9.73 -8.60 8.59
C GLN A 229 10.48 -8.15 9.85
N ARG A 230 11.54 -7.37 9.66
CA ARG A 230 12.38 -6.93 10.78
C ARG A 230 11.57 -5.98 11.65
N GLY A 231 11.34 -6.35 12.91
CA GLY A 231 10.61 -5.52 13.89
C GLY A 231 9.09 -5.65 13.84
N SER A 232 8.54 -6.67 13.16
CA SER A 232 7.10 -7.00 13.25
C SER A 232 6.89 -8.48 13.53
N THR A 233 5.63 -8.85 13.71
CA THR A 233 5.20 -10.26 13.70
C THR A 233 5.46 -10.88 12.34
N ASP A 234 5.82 -12.16 12.35
CA ASP A 234 5.91 -12.97 11.14
C ASP A 234 4.55 -13.08 10.47
N ARG A 235 4.54 -13.13 9.15
CA ARG A 235 3.32 -13.32 8.35
C ARG A 235 3.39 -14.68 7.65
N TYR A 236 2.28 -15.40 7.67
CA TYR A 236 2.20 -16.76 7.16
C TYR A 236 1.22 -16.80 6.01
N PHE A 237 1.63 -17.42 4.92
CA PHE A 237 0.80 -17.58 3.74
C PHE A 237 0.82 -19.03 3.29
N ARG A 238 -0.36 -19.52 2.91
CA ARG A 238 -0.50 -20.80 2.22
C ARG A 238 -1.15 -20.59 0.87
N LYS A 239 -0.94 -21.54 -0.03
CA LYS A 239 -1.72 -21.58 -1.27
C LYS A 239 -3.21 -21.68 -0.96
N ASN A 240 -4.01 -21.02 -1.78
CA ASN A 240 -5.46 -21.06 -1.67
C ASN A 240 -6.06 -22.39 -2.16
N ALA A 241 -5.46 -22.95 -3.22
CA ALA A 241 -5.86 -24.22 -3.80
C ALA A 241 -4.62 -24.99 -4.30
N ARG A 242 -4.71 -26.32 -4.37
CA ARG A 242 -3.67 -27.17 -4.96
C ARG A 242 -3.43 -26.76 -6.43
N GLY A 243 -2.16 -26.57 -6.79
CA GLY A 243 -1.76 -26.15 -8.15
C GLY A 243 -2.03 -24.68 -8.48
N GLY A 244 -2.76 -23.95 -7.64
CA GLY A 244 -3.01 -22.53 -7.84
C GLY A 244 -1.78 -21.65 -7.65
N ASN A 245 -1.88 -20.41 -8.13
CA ASN A 245 -0.90 -19.33 -7.93
C ASN A 245 -1.39 -18.24 -6.97
N SER A 246 -2.56 -18.42 -6.34
CA SER A 246 -3.12 -17.50 -5.36
C SER A 246 -2.87 -17.97 -3.93
N TRP A 247 -2.67 -16.99 -3.06
CA TRP A 247 -2.24 -17.15 -1.68
C TRP A 247 -3.20 -16.47 -0.73
N ILE A 248 -3.35 -17.06 0.46
CA ILE A 248 -4.11 -16.45 1.54
C ILE A 248 -3.22 -16.30 2.75
N GLU A 249 -3.39 -15.19 3.44
CA GLU A 249 -2.73 -14.94 4.70
C GLU A 249 -3.45 -15.69 5.82
N VAL A 250 -2.69 -16.30 6.71
CA VAL A 250 -3.18 -17.11 7.83
C VAL A 250 -2.44 -16.75 9.11
N SER A 251 -3.06 -16.99 10.26
CA SER A 251 -2.42 -16.73 11.56
C SER A 251 -1.21 -17.65 11.85
N ALA A 252 -0.30 -17.24 12.73
CA ALA A 252 0.87 -18.03 13.13
C ALA A 252 0.50 -19.38 13.78
N ASP A 253 -0.53 -19.40 14.62
CA ASP A 253 -1.02 -20.62 15.30
C ASP A 253 -1.53 -21.67 14.31
N SER A 254 -1.90 -21.24 13.10
CA SER A 254 -2.31 -22.15 12.04
C SER A 254 -1.14 -22.73 11.26
N SER A 255 0.11 -22.47 11.64
CA SER A 255 1.29 -22.95 10.90
C SER A 255 1.38 -24.48 10.83
N GLU A 256 1.01 -25.21 11.90
CA GLU A 256 0.93 -26.67 11.86
C GLU A 256 -0.20 -27.17 10.95
N THR A 257 -1.36 -26.50 10.94
CA THR A 257 -2.47 -26.81 10.03
C THR A 257 -2.21 -26.34 8.60
N ALA A 258 -1.39 -25.31 8.40
CA ALA A 258 -0.98 -24.81 7.10
C ALA A 258 -0.02 -25.80 6.39
N LEU A 259 0.68 -26.63 7.16
CA LEU A 259 1.46 -27.77 6.68
C LEU A 259 0.60 -28.98 6.31
N SER A 260 -0.73 -28.89 6.43
CA SER A 260 -1.64 -29.94 5.98
C SER A 260 -1.47 -30.24 4.49
N THR A 261 -1.50 -31.52 4.13
CA THR A 261 -1.37 -32.00 2.75
C THR A 261 -2.59 -31.68 1.89
N THR A 262 -3.75 -31.40 2.52
CA THR A 262 -5.00 -31.05 1.84
C THR A 262 -5.22 -29.54 1.85
N VAL A 263 -4.81 -28.86 0.77
CA VAL A 263 -5.10 -27.44 0.57
C VAL A 263 -6.47 -27.28 -0.07
N THR A 264 -7.45 -26.85 0.71
CA THR A 264 -8.80 -26.51 0.25
C THR A 264 -9.00 -24.99 0.23
N THR A 265 -9.84 -24.56 -0.72
CA THR A 265 -10.37 -23.20 -0.77
C THR A 265 -11.14 -22.94 0.53
N PRO A 266 -10.85 -21.86 1.27
CA PRO A 266 -11.50 -21.60 2.55
C PRO A 266 -12.97 -21.26 2.36
N SER A 267 -13.77 -21.62 3.36
CA SER A 267 -15.16 -21.17 3.50
C SER A 267 -15.23 -20.24 4.70
N VAL A 268 -15.65 -18.99 4.48
CA VAL A 268 -15.57 -17.91 5.50
C VAL A 268 -16.94 -17.38 5.88
N ASP A 269 -17.05 -16.94 7.12
CA ASP A 269 -18.17 -16.12 7.62
C ASP A 269 -17.70 -14.68 7.60
N LEU A 270 -18.29 -13.84 6.75
CA LEU A 270 -17.87 -12.45 6.60
C LEU A 270 -18.64 -11.53 7.54
N ASP A 271 -17.95 -10.52 8.06
CA ASP A 271 -18.55 -9.40 8.76
C ASP A 271 -18.21 -8.11 8.01
N LEU A 272 -19.24 -7.54 7.37
CA LEU A 272 -19.13 -6.37 6.51
C LEU A 272 -18.98 -5.06 7.30
N SER A 273 -19.14 -5.09 8.63
CA SER A 273 -18.89 -3.92 9.47
C SER A 273 -17.39 -3.64 9.70
N ASN A 274 -16.52 -4.58 9.31
CA ASN A 274 -15.08 -4.37 9.38
C ASN A 274 -14.62 -3.34 8.34
N ILE A 275 -13.68 -2.50 8.74
CA ILE A 275 -13.23 -1.32 7.98
C ILE A 275 -11.84 -1.53 7.39
N SER A 276 -11.49 -0.78 6.35
CA SER A 276 -10.16 -0.88 5.74
C SER A 276 -9.02 -0.59 6.71
N GLY A 277 -7.84 -1.16 6.41
CA GLY A 277 -6.61 -1.00 7.19
C GLY A 277 -6.52 -1.90 8.41
N LYS A 278 -7.59 -2.63 8.75
CA LYS A 278 -7.59 -3.63 9.83
C LYS A 278 -8.08 -4.97 9.27
N PRO A 279 -7.19 -5.80 8.71
CA PRO A 279 -7.60 -7.13 8.29
C PRO A 279 -8.04 -7.94 9.51
N TYR A 280 -9.02 -8.82 9.34
CA TYR A 280 -9.63 -9.57 10.44
C TYR A 280 -9.58 -11.08 10.19
N THR A 281 -9.55 -11.83 11.29
CA THR A 281 -9.42 -13.28 11.26
C THR A 281 -10.78 -13.94 11.27
N VAL A 282 -11.04 -14.85 10.32
CA VAL A 282 -12.31 -15.58 10.21
C VAL A 282 -12.13 -17.08 10.35
N GLY A 283 -13.11 -17.69 11.03
CA GLY A 283 -13.27 -19.13 11.16
C GLY A 283 -12.16 -19.85 11.94
N SER A 284 -12.32 -21.18 12.07
CA SER A 284 -11.33 -22.06 12.70
C SER A 284 -10.02 -22.14 11.93
N THR A 285 -10.06 -21.87 10.62
CA THR A 285 -8.88 -21.83 9.74
C THR A 285 -8.03 -20.58 9.93
N LYS A 286 -8.49 -19.62 10.77
CA LYS A 286 -7.80 -18.36 11.06
C LYS A 286 -7.29 -17.65 9.80
N VAL A 287 -8.16 -17.58 8.79
CA VAL A 287 -7.88 -16.89 7.51
C VAL A 287 -8.00 -15.40 7.74
N ILE A 288 -7.08 -14.63 7.17
CA ILE A 288 -7.09 -13.17 7.31
C ILE A 288 -7.80 -12.57 6.09
N VAL A 289 -8.94 -11.93 6.33
CA VAL A 289 -9.72 -11.20 5.32
C VAL A 289 -9.22 -9.76 5.27
N ALA A 290 -8.94 -9.29 4.06
CA ALA A 290 -8.59 -7.90 3.82
C ALA A 290 -9.84 -7.08 3.47
N VAL A 291 -9.81 -5.81 3.87
CA VAL A 291 -10.88 -4.86 3.59
C VAL A 291 -10.29 -3.65 2.86
N LEU A 292 -10.85 -3.37 1.69
CA LEU A 292 -10.54 -2.21 0.88
C LEU A 292 -11.66 -1.20 0.95
N ASP A 293 -11.30 0.07 1.02
CA ASP A 293 -12.25 1.16 0.88
C ASP A 293 -12.12 1.75 -0.52
N SER A 294 -13.24 1.91 -1.21
CA SER A 294 -13.32 2.65 -2.47
C SER A 294 -14.40 3.72 -2.39
N TYR A 295 -14.06 4.94 -2.80
CA TYR A 295 -14.98 6.07 -2.80
C TYR A 295 -15.72 6.15 -4.13
N ILE A 296 -17.05 6.11 -4.08
CA ILE A 296 -17.89 6.20 -5.28
C ILE A 296 -18.22 7.67 -5.58
N GLY A 297 -18.36 8.49 -4.53
CA GLY A 297 -18.74 9.90 -4.61
C GLY A 297 -20.01 10.19 -3.82
N ASP A 298 -20.34 11.47 -3.62
CA ASP A 298 -21.65 11.95 -3.13
C ASP A 298 -22.10 11.41 -1.76
N GLY A 299 -21.15 10.95 -0.93
CA GLY A 299 -21.45 10.37 0.38
C GLY A 299 -21.48 8.84 0.41
N TYR A 300 -21.23 8.17 -0.73
CA TYR A 300 -21.14 6.71 -0.83
C TYR A 300 -19.72 6.12 -0.74
N LEU A 301 -19.61 5.05 0.04
CA LEU A 301 -18.40 4.28 0.30
C LEU A 301 -18.64 2.80 -0.01
N LYS A 302 -17.67 2.14 -0.67
CA LYS A 302 -17.62 0.69 -0.88
C LYS A 302 -16.58 0.10 0.07
N HIS A 303 -16.98 -0.86 0.90
CA HIS A 303 -16.07 -1.75 1.62
C HIS A 303 -16.02 -3.07 0.89
N GLU A 304 -14.88 -3.41 0.31
CA GLU A 304 -14.67 -4.66 -0.39
C GLU A 304 -13.87 -5.63 0.47
N HIS A 305 -14.48 -6.77 0.79
CA HIS A 305 -13.90 -7.85 1.56
C HIS A 305 -13.35 -8.91 0.61
N SER A 306 -12.05 -9.19 0.70
CA SER A 306 -11.38 -10.13 -0.21
C SER A 306 -10.30 -10.95 0.50
N LEU A 307 -9.84 -12.01 -0.18
CA LEU A 307 -8.60 -12.71 0.16
C LEU A 307 -7.46 -12.31 -0.79
N ARG A 308 -7.39 -11.03 -1.16
CA ARG A 308 -6.31 -10.44 -1.98
C ARG A 308 -6.14 -11.09 -3.35
N GLY A 309 -7.25 -11.33 -4.05
CA GLY A 309 -7.26 -12.01 -5.35
C GLY A 309 -7.26 -13.54 -5.28
N SER A 310 -7.35 -14.11 -4.07
CA SER A 310 -7.70 -15.51 -3.88
C SER A 310 -9.21 -15.70 -3.84
N LEU A 311 -9.70 -16.75 -4.50
CA LEU A 311 -11.10 -17.14 -4.44
C LEU A 311 -11.47 -17.79 -3.11
N PHE A 312 -12.71 -17.62 -2.65
CA PHE A 312 -13.20 -18.25 -1.42
C PHE A 312 -14.68 -18.61 -1.52
N ASN A 313 -15.13 -19.52 -0.64
CA ASN A 313 -16.56 -19.76 -0.45
C ASN A 313 -17.04 -18.88 0.71
N VAL A 314 -18.27 -18.40 0.64
CA VAL A 314 -18.93 -17.70 1.74
C VAL A 314 -19.97 -18.62 2.34
N ARG A 315 -19.93 -18.79 3.66
CA ARG A 315 -20.95 -19.56 4.40
C ARG A 315 -22.08 -18.67 4.87
N SER A 316 -21.72 -17.48 5.35
CA SER A 316 -22.64 -16.50 5.90
C SER A 316 -22.03 -15.10 5.80
N VAL A 317 -22.90 -14.09 5.81
CA VAL A 317 -22.52 -12.69 5.81
C VAL A 317 -23.33 -11.97 6.89
N HIS A 318 -22.66 -11.11 7.64
CA HIS A 318 -23.24 -10.34 8.73
C HIS A 318 -22.75 -8.89 8.64
N HIS A 319 -23.45 -8.00 9.33
CA HIS A 319 -22.98 -6.65 9.63
C HIS A 319 -22.99 -6.47 11.15
N GLY A 320 -21.80 -6.56 11.76
CA GLY A 320 -21.65 -6.66 13.20
C GLY A 320 -22.31 -7.94 13.71
N THR A 321 -23.31 -7.80 14.59
CA THR A 321 -24.08 -8.93 15.13
C THR A 321 -25.28 -9.31 14.27
N THR A 322 -25.61 -8.55 13.22
CA THR A 322 -26.84 -8.75 12.45
C THR A 322 -26.58 -9.62 11.21
N PRO A 323 -27.19 -10.81 11.08
CA PRO A 323 -27.07 -11.61 9.86
C PRO A 323 -27.75 -10.93 8.69
N LEU A 324 -27.12 -11.01 7.51
CA LEU A 324 -27.72 -10.61 6.23
C LEU A 324 -28.31 -11.85 5.58
N THR A 325 -29.52 -12.24 6.00
CA THR A 325 -30.22 -13.43 5.51
C THR A 325 -30.60 -13.28 4.04
N ASP A 326 -30.90 -14.40 3.37
CA ASP A 326 -31.42 -14.46 2.00
C ASP A 326 -30.42 -14.10 0.87
N ILE A 327 -29.18 -13.76 1.22
CA ILE A 327 -28.08 -13.71 0.27
C ILE A 327 -27.58 -15.14 0.00
N THR A 328 -27.58 -15.56 -1.27
CA THR A 328 -27.17 -16.92 -1.65
C THR A 328 -25.75 -16.97 -2.18
N PHE A 329 -24.98 -17.97 -1.74
CA PHE A 329 -23.58 -18.19 -2.11
C PHE A 329 -23.42 -19.62 -2.64
N SER A 330 -23.48 -19.80 -3.97
CA SER A 330 -23.24 -21.12 -4.58
C SER A 330 -21.89 -21.21 -5.29
N GLU A 331 -21.36 -20.07 -5.72
CA GLU A 331 -20.13 -19.95 -6.47
C GLU A 331 -18.95 -19.47 -5.62
N LYS A 332 -17.74 -19.66 -6.13
CA LYS A 332 -16.53 -19.09 -5.53
C LYS A 332 -16.46 -17.60 -5.83
N LEU A 333 -16.20 -16.82 -4.79
CA LEU A 333 -16.15 -15.37 -4.87
C LEU A 333 -14.71 -14.87 -4.90
N GLU A 334 -14.48 -13.80 -5.67
CA GLU A 334 -13.26 -12.99 -5.66
C GLU A 334 -13.32 -11.96 -4.53
N SER A 335 -14.51 -11.37 -4.31
CA SER A 335 -14.77 -10.44 -3.22
C SER A 335 -16.26 -10.35 -2.88
N VAL A 336 -16.56 -9.78 -1.71
CA VAL A 336 -17.90 -9.34 -1.30
C VAL A 336 -17.80 -7.88 -0.91
N SER A 337 -18.63 -7.02 -1.52
CA SER A 337 -18.61 -5.59 -1.24
C SER A 337 -19.89 -5.12 -0.58
N ALA A 338 -19.78 -4.20 0.38
CA ALA A 338 -20.90 -3.49 0.97
C ALA A 338 -20.83 -1.99 0.63
N PHE A 339 -21.99 -1.41 0.32
CA PHE A 339 -22.11 0.00 -0.05
C PHE A 339 -22.84 0.77 1.04
N TYR A 340 -22.24 1.85 1.51
CA TYR A 340 -22.72 2.64 2.65
C TYR A 340 -22.97 4.09 2.25
N TYR A 341 -23.83 4.77 3.00
CA TYR A 341 -24.05 6.21 2.90
C TYR A 341 -23.80 6.91 4.24
N GLY A 342 -23.19 8.09 4.18
CA GLY A 342 -23.20 9.04 5.31
C GLY A 342 -22.22 8.76 6.45
N VAL A 343 -21.24 7.89 6.24
CA VAL A 343 -20.16 7.71 7.21
C VAL A 343 -19.11 8.80 7.10
N ASN A 344 -19.13 9.72 8.06
CA ASN A 344 -17.97 10.57 8.36
C ASN A 344 -16.88 9.76 9.10
N ASN A 345 -17.29 8.71 9.83
CA ASN A 345 -16.41 7.81 10.55
C ASN A 345 -16.79 6.35 10.23
N PRO A 346 -15.86 5.52 9.73
CA PRO A 346 -16.11 4.11 9.45
C PRO A 346 -16.56 3.27 10.66
N THR A 347 -16.41 3.74 11.91
CA THR A 347 -16.90 2.98 13.07
C THR A 347 -18.41 3.11 13.30
N ASP A 348 -19.04 4.11 12.67
CA ASP A 348 -20.46 4.41 12.84
C ASP A 348 -21.25 3.94 11.61
N LEU A 349 -20.75 2.90 10.93
CA LEU A 349 -21.33 2.41 9.69
C LEU A 349 -22.79 2.03 9.91
N PRO A 350 -23.72 2.71 9.20
CA PRO A 350 -25.09 2.22 9.15
C PRO A 350 -25.07 0.86 8.43
N MET A 351 -26.20 0.17 8.50
CA MET A 351 -26.40 -1.02 7.68
C MET A 351 -26.12 -0.72 6.19
N PRO A 352 -25.48 -1.63 5.43
CA PRO A 352 -25.24 -1.41 4.01
C PRO A 352 -26.56 -1.23 3.23
N LEU A 353 -26.51 -0.39 2.20
CA LEU A 353 -27.61 -0.15 1.25
C LEU A 353 -27.70 -1.26 0.22
N LEU A 354 -26.54 -1.68 -0.27
CA LEU A 354 -26.36 -2.65 -1.34
C LEU A 354 -25.20 -3.58 -0.96
N VAL A 355 -25.28 -4.83 -1.36
CA VAL A 355 -24.19 -5.82 -1.26
C VAL A 355 -23.91 -6.36 -2.65
N GLU A 356 -22.64 -6.41 -3.05
CA GLU A 356 -22.19 -6.98 -4.31
C GLU A 356 -21.38 -8.25 -4.06
N LEU A 357 -21.63 -9.29 -4.84
CA LEU A 357 -20.83 -10.50 -4.92
C LEU A 357 -20.08 -10.50 -6.25
N ALA A 358 -18.75 -10.42 -6.20
CA ALA A 358 -17.89 -10.59 -7.37
C ALA A 358 -17.56 -12.07 -7.54
N ILE A 359 -18.19 -12.72 -8.51
CA ILE A 359 -18.09 -14.17 -8.76
C ILE A 359 -17.06 -14.40 -9.86
N LYS A 360 -16.02 -15.18 -9.58
CA LYS A 360 -14.99 -15.50 -10.58
C LYS A 360 -15.26 -16.85 -11.23
N THR A 361 -15.43 -16.84 -12.55
CA THR A 361 -15.37 -18.04 -13.39
C THR A 361 -14.01 -18.10 -14.09
N SER A 362 -13.72 -19.18 -14.83
CA SER A 362 -12.40 -19.35 -15.47
C SER A 362 -12.01 -18.21 -16.41
N ASN A 363 -12.99 -17.52 -17.01
CA ASN A 363 -12.76 -16.58 -18.10
C ASN A 363 -13.26 -15.16 -17.81
N GLN A 364 -14.08 -14.97 -16.77
CA GLN A 364 -14.69 -13.68 -16.47
C GLN A 364 -15.09 -13.56 -14.99
N THR A 365 -15.12 -12.33 -14.50
CA THR A 365 -15.80 -11.99 -13.24
C THR A 365 -17.23 -11.55 -13.59
N THR A 366 -18.21 -12.04 -12.86
CA THR A 366 -19.62 -11.63 -12.96
C THR A 366 -20.09 -11.08 -11.63
N HIS A 367 -21.00 -10.11 -11.63
CA HIS A 367 -21.45 -9.44 -10.41
C HIS A 367 -22.92 -9.74 -10.12
N LYS A 368 -23.23 -10.09 -8.87
CA LYS A 368 -24.61 -10.18 -8.34
C LYS A 368 -24.77 -9.12 -7.25
N TYR A 369 -25.91 -8.45 -7.24
CA TYR A 369 -26.20 -7.40 -6.28
C TYR A 369 -27.42 -7.79 -5.44
N TYR A 370 -27.41 -7.40 -4.18
CA TYR A 370 -28.49 -7.62 -3.23
C TYR A 370 -28.81 -6.29 -2.56
N GLN A 371 -30.09 -5.99 -2.43
CA GLN A 371 -30.60 -4.86 -1.68
C GLN A 371 -31.62 -5.35 -0.64
N LYS A 372 -31.88 -4.56 0.39
CA LYS A 372 -32.99 -4.88 1.28
C LYS A 372 -34.33 -4.78 0.57
N ASP A 373 -35.29 -5.57 1.05
CA ASP A 373 -36.69 -5.38 0.70
C ASP A 373 -37.23 -4.07 1.30
N LYS A 374 -38.43 -3.67 0.88
CA LYS A 374 -39.11 -2.46 1.36
C LYS A 374 -39.32 -2.43 2.87
N ASN A 375 -39.35 -3.60 3.51
CA ASN A 375 -39.54 -3.73 4.95
C ASN A 375 -38.21 -3.62 5.71
N GLY A 376 -37.07 -3.62 5.00
CA GLY A 376 -35.73 -3.53 5.56
C GLY A 376 -35.27 -4.82 6.27
N ASN A 377 -36.03 -5.90 6.16
CA ASN A 377 -35.86 -7.11 6.96
C ASN A 377 -35.09 -8.21 6.23
N ASN A 378 -35.34 -8.37 4.93
CA ASN A 378 -34.73 -9.42 4.12
C ASN A 378 -33.89 -8.83 3.00
N TRP A 379 -32.88 -9.56 2.53
CA TRP A 379 -32.16 -9.22 1.32
C TRP A 379 -32.79 -9.89 0.11
N THR A 380 -32.88 -9.14 -0.98
CA THR A 380 -33.43 -9.61 -2.24
C THR A 380 -32.43 -9.30 -3.34
N GLU A 381 -32.32 -10.20 -4.31
CA GLU A 381 -31.47 -9.99 -5.47
C GLU A 381 -31.95 -8.76 -6.24
N TYR A 382 -31.02 -7.84 -6.52
CA TYR A 382 -31.28 -6.62 -7.26
C TYR A 382 -31.67 -6.96 -8.71
N PRO A 383 -32.78 -6.42 -9.24
CA PRO A 383 -33.20 -6.67 -10.62
C PRO A 383 -32.11 -6.30 -11.64
N GLY A 384 -31.71 -7.25 -12.48
CA GLY A 384 -30.61 -7.07 -13.44
C GLY A 384 -29.24 -7.55 -12.94
N SER A 385 -29.17 -8.13 -11.75
CA SER A 385 -28.01 -8.89 -11.28
C SER A 385 -27.71 -10.12 -12.14
N GLY A 386 -26.45 -10.56 -12.14
CA GLY A 386 -26.03 -11.77 -12.84
C GLY A 386 -25.76 -11.61 -14.34
N GLY A 387 -25.94 -10.41 -14.89
CA GLY A 387 -25.67 -10.07 -16.31
C GLY A 387 -24.20 -9.97 -16.70
N GLY A 388 -23.27 -10.27 -15.79
CA GLY A 388 -21.84 -10.42 -16.09
C GLY A 388 -21.00 -9.16 -15.93
N THR A 389 -21.54 -7.96 -16.13
CA THR A 389 -20.78 -6.71 -15.94
C THR A 389 -21.08 -6.07 -14.59
N GLU A 390 -20.05 -5.53 -13.93
CA GLU A 390 -20.19 -4.61 -12.79
C GLU A 390 -21.15 -3.47 -13.16
N LEU A 391 -21.94 -2.99 -12.19
CA LEU A 391 -22.75 -1.79 -12.41
C LEU A 391 -21.82 -0.62 -12.74
N ASP A 392 -22.04 -0.02 -13.90
CA ASP A 392 -21.38 1.24 -14.24
C ASP A 392 -21.57 2.28 -13.12
N ASN A 393 -20.56 3.09 -12.87
CA ASN A 393 -20.54 4.03 -11.75
C ASN A 393 -21.76 4.95 -11.71
N ASP A 394 -22.30 5.37 -12.86
CA ASP A 394 -23.47 6.25 -12.89
C ASP A 394 -24.75 5.47 -12.54
N LYS A 395 -24.87 4.23 -13.01
CA LYS A 395 -25.99 3.34 -12.65
C LYS A 395 -25.95 2.95 -11.17
N LEU A 396 -24.77 2.60 -10.67
CA LEU A 396 -24.54 2.29 -9.27
C LEU A 396 -24.94 3.48 -8.38
N LYS A 397 -24.49 4.70 -8.72
CA LYS A 397 -24.88 5.92 -7.98
C LYS A 397 -26.38 6.18 -8.01
N ALA A 398 -26.99 6.06 -9.18
CA ALA A 398 -28.43 6.25 -9.32
C ALA A 398 -29.22 5.28 -8.42
N GLU A 399 -28.78 4.02 -8.36
CA GLU A 399 -29.39 3.02 -7.48
C GLU A 399 -29.15 3.32 -6.00
N LEU A 400 -27.93 3.69 -5.61
CA LEU A 400 -27.63 4.05 -4.23
C LEU A 400 -28.44 5.27 -3.76
N GLU A 401 -28.63 6.29 -4.60
CA GLU A 401 -29.51 7.43 -4.30
C GLU A 401 -30.98 7.03 -4.20
N LYS A 402 -31.45 6.09 -5.01
CA LYS A 402 -32.80 5.54 -4.89
C LYS A 402 -32.98 4.83 -3.55
N LEU A 403 -32.06 3.93 -3.20
CA LEU A 403 -32.11 3.16 -1.95
C LEU A 403 -32.01 4.06 -0.71
N LYS A 404 -31.14 5.07 -0.75
CA LYS A 404 -31.03 6.10 0.30
C LYS A 404 -32.37 6.80 0.55
N LYS A 405 -33.08 7.21 -0.52
CA LYS A 405 -34.41 7.84 -0.42
C LYS A 405 -35.45 6.86 0.13
N GLU A 406 -35.44 5.62 -0.37
CA GLU A 406 -36.37 4.57 0.05
C GLU A 406 -36.26 4.25 1.55
N TYR A 407 -35.03 4.25 2.08
CA TYR A 407 -34.77 4.03 3.51
C TYR A 407 -34.81 5.30 4.37
N ASN A 408 -35.21 6.46 3.81
CA ASN A 408 -35.24 7.76 4.49
C ASN A 408 -33.93 8.12 5.22
N LEU A 409 -32.79 7.82 4.60
CA LEU A 409 -31.48 8.09 5.17
C LEU A 409 -31.08 9.54 4.87
N GLU A 410 -31.37 10.44 5.81
CA GLU A 410 -30.84 11.80 5.80
C GLU A 410 -29.50 11.85 6.51
N LEU A 411 -28.55 12.63 5.98
CA LEU A 411 -27.34 12.95 6.72
C LEU A 411 -27.75 13.70 8.00
N PRO A 412 -27.12 13.40 9.15
CA PRO A 412 -27.28 14.28 10.30
C PRO A 412 -26.90 15.69 9.85
N SER A 413 -27.85 16.63 9.97
CA SER A 413 -27.61 18.05 9.67
C SER A 413 -26.29 18.45 10.32
N PRO A 414 -25.36 19.10 9.58
CA PRO A 414 -24.12 19.57 10.17
C PRO A 414 -24.46 20.27 11.47
N PRO A 415 -23.75 19.99 12.59
CA PRO A 415 -24.02 20.67 13.84
C PRO A 415 -24.07 22.15 13.53
N LEU A 416 -25.22 22.79 13.79
CA LEU A 416 -25.42 24.20 13.50
C LEU A 416 -24.20 24.90 14.04
N VAL A 417 -23.38 25.46 13.16
CA VAL A 417 -22.19 26.22 13.55
C VAL A 417 -22.74 27.27 14.50
N GLN A 418 -22.53 27.09 15.81
CA GLN A 418 -22.98 28.04 16.80
C GLN A 418 -22.27 29.31 16.39
N LYS A 419 -23.04 30.22 15.80
CA LYS A 419 -22.57 31.54 15.40
C LYS A 419 -21.87 32.06 16.65
N PRO A 420 -20.56 32.36 16.59
CA PRO A 420 -19.79 32.65 17.79
C PRO A 420 -20.58 33.66 18.60
N THR A 421 -21.01 33.25 19.80
CA THR A 421 -21.70 34.14 20.71
C THR A 421 -20.81 35.37 20.83
N PRO A 422 -21.30 36.57 20.48
CA PRO A 422 -20.47 37.76 20.54
C PRO A 422 -19.85 37.81 21.92
N SER A 423 -18.52 37.78 21.97
CA SER A 423 -17.78 37.89 23.21
C SER A 423 -18.33 39.10 23.96
N PRO A 424 -18.71 38.97 25.25
CA PRO A 424 -19.12 40.13 26.02
C PRO A 424 -18.02 41.20 25.90
N PRO A 425 -18.38 42.48 25.76
CA PRO A 425 -17.41 43.55 25.61
C PRO A 425 -16.44 43.48 26.79
N THR A 426 -15.17 43.23 26.49
CA THR A 426 -14.10 43.29 27.47
C THR A 426 -13.98 44.74 27.90
N ASP A 427 -14.60 45.08 29.04
CA ASP A 427 -14.40 46.35 29.71
C ASP A 427 -12.93 46.44 30.14
N SER A 428 -12.16 47.18 29.35
CA SER A 428 -10.80 47.61 29.64
C SER A 428 -10.85 48.71 30.70
N ARG A 429 -11.08 48.33 31.95
CA ARG A 429 -10.83 49.21 33.10
C ARG A 429 -9.54 48.83 33.80
N SER A 430 -8.49 49.56 33.45
CA SER A 430 -7.24 49.68 34.21
C SER A 430 -7.53 49.99 35.68
N SER A 431 -6.95 49.19 36.58
CA SER A 431 -6.59 49.63 37.93
C SER A 431 -5.20 49.11 38.27
N SER A 432 -4.24 49.99 38.08
CA SER A 432 -2.92 49.97 38.70
C SER A 432 -3.03 50.12 40.21
N THR A 433 -2.38 49.28 41.01
CA THR A 433 -1.60 49.70 42.21
C THR A 433 -0.64 48.56 42.61
N PRO A 434 0.62 48.87 42.98
CA PRO A 434 1.62 47.89 43.39
C PRO A 434 1.50 47.58 44.89
N ASN A 435 1.95 46.40 45.34
CA ASN A 435 2.77 46.35 46.54
C ASN A 435 3.57 45.05 46.69
N ASN A 436 4.79 45.31 47.11
CA ASN A 436 5.91 44.43 47.37
C ASN A 436 5.89 44.10 48.87
N ILE A 437 5.82 42.81 49.28
CA ILE A 437 6.29 42.38 50.61
C ILE A 437 6.99 41.03 50.50
N GLN A 438 8.26 41.10 50.87
CA GLN A 438 9.25 40.07 51.15
C GLN A 438 8.93 39.37 52.49
N GLY A 439 9.03 38.04 52.59
CA GLY A 439 8.84 37.38 53.89
C GLY A 439 8.72 35.85 53.90
N ASN A 440 9.85 35.18 53.68
CA ASN A 440 10.41 34.04 54.42
C ASN A 440 9.53 32.96 55.12
N SER A 441 10.01 31.71 54.99
CA SER A 441 9.99 30.59 55.97
C SER A 441 8.71 29.79 56.19
N GLY A 442 8.82 28.45 56.04
CA GLY A 442 7.95 27.51 56.75
C GLY A 442 7.71 26.17 56.07
N HIS A 443 8.52 25.17 56.44
CA HIS A 443 8.27 23.72 56.34
C HIS A 443 6.82 23.25 56.18
N LYS A 444 6.63 22.20 55.36
CA LYS A 444 6.16 20.89 55.85
C LYS A 444 6.43 19.74 54.86
N HIS A 445 7.07 18.72 55.42
CA HIS A 445 7.20 17.35 54.94
C HIS A 445 5.84 16.74 54.56
N HIS A 446 5.83 15.91 53.51
CA HIS A 446 5.02 14.70 53.51
C HIS A 446 5.81 13.56 52.86
N GLU A 447 6.26 12.65 53.73
CA GLU A 447 6.64 11.27 53.46
C GLU A 447 5.40 10.35 53.44
N HIS A 448 5.65 9.12 52.98
CA HIS A 448 4.83 7.90 52.88
C HIS A 448 4.47 7.54 51.42
N ASN A 449 4.68 6.32 50.93
CA ASN A 449 5.21 5.12 51.56
C ASN A 449 5.73 4.14 50.50
N ASN A 450 6.69 3.35 50.95
CA ASN A 450 7.42 2.29 50.25
C ASN A 450 6.71 0.94 50.48
N GLY A 451 6.83 0.02 49.52
CA GLY A 451 6.47 -1.40 49.65
C GLY A 451 6.11 -2.00 48.29
N GLY A 452 6.68 -3.10 47.81
CA GLY A 452 7.70 -4.00 48.34
C GLY A 452 8.02 -5.07 47.27
N SER A 453 9.28 -5.48 47.26
CA SER A 453 9.92 -6.73 46.81
C SER A 453 9.11 -7.79 46.04
N HIS A 454 9.67 -8.31 44.94
CA HIS A 454 10.15 -9.71 44.86
C HIS A 454 10.95 -9.95 43.57
N ASN A 455 12.27 -10.08 43.70
CA ASN A 455 13.15 -10.69 42.69
C ASN A 455 13.44 -12.13 43.11
N HIS A 456 12.97 -13.11 42.35
CA HIS A 456 13.35 -14.51 42.51
C HIS A 456 14.50 -14.85 41.56
N ARG A 457 15.68 -15.02 42.15
CA ARG A 457 16.87 -15.64 41.55
C ARG A 457 16.72 -17.14 41.73
N SER A 458 16.83 -17.90 40.65
CA SER A 458 17.08 -19.34 40.70
C SER A 458 18.28 -19.65 39.81
N GLU A 459 19.40 -19.96 40.48
CA GLU A 459 20.57 -20.60 39.91
C GLU A 459 20.26 -22.06 39.60
N VAL A 460 20.57 -22.51 38.39
CA VAL A 460 20.91 -23.92 38.13
C VAL A 460 22.17 -23.91 37.28
N GLY A 461 23.26 -24.41 37.88
CA GLY A 461 24.57 -24.47 37.27
C GLY A 461 24.68 -25.62 36.26
N VAL A 462 25.36 -25.34 35.14
CA VAL A 462 25.95 -26.38 34.30
C VAL A 462 27.37 -25.95 33.95
N ARG A 463 28.32 -26.76 34.43
CA ARG A 463 29.74 -26.78 34.04
C ARG A 463 29.86 -26.94 32.52
N SER A 464 30.66 -26.10 31.88
CA SER A 464 31.31 -26.48 30.62
C SER A 464 32.74 -25.95 30.58
N THR A 465 33.62 -26.81 30.09
CA THR A 465 35.07 -26.80 30.22
C THR A 465 35.76 -25.77 29.34
N SER A 466 36.77 -25.14 29.94
CA SER A 466 37.76 -24.24 29.36
C SER A 466 38.50 -24.84 28.15
N ALA A 467 38.58 -24.06 27.06
CA ALA A 467 39.63 -24.18 26.05
C ALA A 467 40.23 -22.79 25.78
N LYS A 468 41.49 -22.61 26.20
CA LYS A 468 42.37 -21.48 25.90
C LYS A 468 42.49 -21.28 24.38
N ARG A 469 42.34 -20.03 23.90
CA ARG A 469 43.06 -19.54 22.72
C ARG A 469 43.55 -18.11 22.95
N ASN A 470 44.87 -17.95 22.88
CA ASN A 470 45.59 -16.69 22.78
C ASN A 470 45.52 -16.19 21.32
N SER A 471 45.37 -14.88 21.12
CA SER A 471 45.85 -14.22 19.90
C SER A 471 46.20 -12.76 20.19
N THR A 472 47.49 -12.44 20.04
CA THR A 472 48.08 -11.11 20.07
C THR A 472 47.73 -10.33 18.80
N SER A 473 47.39 -9.04 18.94
CA SER A 473 47.12 -8.14 17.81
C SER A 473 48.40 -7.41 17.40
N SER A 474 48.87 -7.62 16.18
CA SER A 474 49.90 -6.80 15.53
C SER A 474 49.76 -6.96 14.02
N GLY A 475 49.13 -6.00 13.34
CA GLY A 475 48.96 -6.09 11.88
C GLY A 475 48.00 -5.10 11.21
N VAL A 476 47.85 -3.86 11.71
CA VAL A 476 46.92 -2.88 11.10
C VAL A 476 47.61 -1.66 10.47
N ILE A 477 48.91 -1.43 10.70
CA ILE A 477 49.54 -0.15 10.29
C ILE A 477 50.20 -0.19 8.90
N VAL A 478 50.51 -1.36 8.33
CA VAL A 478 51.23 -1.45 7.04
C VAL A 478 50.30 -1.48 5.81
N GLY A 479 49.01 -1.81 5.97
CA GLY A 479 48.06 -1.90 4.85
C GLY A 479 47.54 -0.56 4.31
N GLY A 480 47.56 0.50 5.12
CA GLY A 480 46.98 1.80 4.76
C GLY A 480 47.81 2.60 3.76
N VAL A 481 49.14 2.50 3.82
CA VAL A 481 50.05 3.31 2.98
C VAL A 481 50.09 2.80 1.54
N ILE A 482 50.04 1.48 1.34
CA ILE A 482 50.06 0.88 -0.01
C ILE A 482 48.75 1.14 -0.75
N GLY A 483 47.61 1.10 -0.05
CA GLY A 483 46.30 1.42 -0.64
C GLY A 483 46.17 2.89 -1.09
N GLY A 484 46.76 3.82 -0.35
CA GLY A 484 46.77 5.25 -0.69
C GLY A 484 47.55 5.56 -1.97
N ILE A 485 48.73 4.96 -2.14
CA ILE A 485 49.56 5.17 -3.34
C ILE A 485 48.88 4.62 -4.60
N LEU A 486 48.20 3.47 -4.49
CA LEU A 486 47.47 2.87 -5.61
C LEU A 486 46.28 3.76 -6.07
N CYS A 487 45.56 4.38 -5.13
CA CYS A 487 44.45 5.28 -5.45
C CYS A 487 44.93 6.56 -6.18
N ILE A 488 46.06 7.13 -5.77
CA ILE A 488 46.63 8.33 -6.42
C ILE A 488 47.09 8.01 -7.86
N ALA A 489 47.70 6.85 -8.08
CA ALA A 489 48.13 6.42 -9.40
C ALA A 489 46.92 6.21 -10.36
N ILE A 490 45.83 5.63 -9.87
CA ILE A 490 44.59 5.45 -10.66
C ILE A 490 43.97 6.81 -11.00
N LEU A 491 43.95 7.76 -10.05
CA LEU A 491 43.42 9.11 -10.30
C LEU A 491 44.24 9.86 -11.37
N ALA A 492 45.58 9.75 -11.31
CA ALA A 492 46.47 10.37 -12.29
C ALA A 492 46.27 9.79 -13.71
N LEU A 493 46.04 8.49 -13.83
CA LEU A 493 45.72 7.84 -15.12
C LEU A 493 44.36 8.29 -15.67
N PHE A 494 43.35 8.47 -14.82
CA PHE A 494 42.05 9.02 -15.22
C PHE A 494 42.17 10.46 -15.71
N ILE A 495 42.91 11.32 -15.00
CA ILE A 495 43.13 12.72 -15.41
C ILE A 495 43.89 12.79 -16.73
N LYS A 496 44.91 11.95 -16.92
CA LYS A 496 45.67 11.88 -18.18
C LYS A 496 44.81 11.42 -19.37
N ARG A 497 43.85 10.52 -19.14
CA ARG A 497 42.98 9.97 -20.20
C ARG A 497 41.82 10.90 -20.55
N VAL A 498 41.29 11.65 -19.59
CA VAL A 498 40.11 12.52 -19.79
C VAL A 498 40.49 13.97 -20.12
N GLY A 499 41.70 14.41 -19.74
CA GLY A 499 42.20 15.77 -19.97
C GLY A 499 42.10 16.28 -21.42
N PRO A 500 42.48 15.49 -22.45
CA PRO A 500 42.37 15.91 -23.84
C PRO A 500 40.92 16.18 -24.27
N SER A 501 39.98 15.33 -23.87
CA SER A 501 38.55 15.47 -24.24
C SER A 501 37.89 16.69 -23.60
N VAL A 502 38.25 17.02 -22.35
CA VAL A 502 37.74 18.20 -21.66
C VAL A 502 38.29 19.48 -22.27
N LYS A 503 39.55 19.49 -22.71
CA LYS A 503 40.16 20.64 -23.38
C LYS A 503 39.51 20.92 -24.74
N THR A 504 39.17 19.88 -25.51
CA THR A 504 38.43 20.02 -26.78
C THR A 504 36.99 20.50 -26.55
N TYR A 505 36.32 20.00 -25.51
CA TYR A 505 34.97 20.44 -25.14
C TYR A 505 34.93 21.92 -24.70
N MET A 506 35.92 22.37 -23.94
CA MET A 506 36.05 23.77 -23.51
C MET A 506 36.39 24.72 -24.66
N ALA A 507 37.20 24.27 -25.64
CA ALA A 507 37.52 25.06 -26.83
C ALA A 507 36.31 25.26 -27.76
N SER A 508 35.47 24.23 -27.92
CA SER A 508 34.24 24.29 -28.73
C SER A 508 33.21 25.31 -28.21
N ARG A 509 33.12 25.51 -26.89
CA ARG A 509 32.18 26.46 -26.28
C ARG A 509 32.59 27.93 -26.39
N ARG A 510 33.85 28.23 -26.74
CA ARG A 510 34.31 29.62 -26.91
C ARG A 510 34.01 30.22 -28.29
N GLN A 511 33.65 29.40 -29.28
CA GLN A 511 33.29 29.87 -30.62
C GLN A 511 31.80 30.15 -30.83
N THR A 512 30.95 29.93 -29.81
CA THR A 512 29.49 30.16 -29.89
C THR A 512 29.05 31.46 -29.22
N LEU A 513 30.00 32.35 -28.89
CA LEU A 513 29.76 33.65 -28.24
C LEU A 513 30.50 34.81 -28.94
N LEU A 514 30.68 34.69 -30.26
CA LEU A 514 30.88 35.76 -31.23
C LEU A 514 30.00 35.42 -32.44
#